data_AF-A0A9C9N452-F1
#
_entry.id   AF-A0A9C9N452-F1
#
_cell.length_a   1.000
_cell.length_b   1.000
_cell.length_c   1.000
_cell.angle_alpha   90.00
_cell.angle_beta   90.00
_cell.angle_gamma   90.00
#
_symmetry.space_group_name_H-M   'P 1'
#
loop_
_entity.id
_entity.type
_entity.pdbx_description
1 polymer ?
#
loop_
_entity_poly.entity_id
_entity_poly.type
_entity_poly.pdbx_seq_one_letter_code
_entity_poly.pdbx_strand_id
1 'polypeptide(L)'
;MACKDDVRWWVEEAQKHPESAAAIVEELAERLVELNAENEQLRDEIVRLRQPAPAAATAGQNGVGELDALRERVATLQALLSGKSSSEPSVVFVFGQLQAARIVLSQAQRMTREARPVLNRSAMARMRCLVVARPQDDLFLLTSYGRGFKHPLLHVPPLPVEEGTGEWAEAGEPTLSPDEGLTAAVAVAEPPRFWTVVTRRGYVRSLLRIEVEIKCDKGAQVIESPFRRDVPVAIVDGDADDLLVLTRWGQGIRFPQRTIEGPGSTALELEPDDEVVAALPLSSDSEVLIVTAAGLAARYNTAHIEAQTRPGGTGRALIRAFDVLAAFPYHAQAQLVYLTYSGKLIVAATENIPPYARLSKGTQVRSLDRDPAVAVGCVLGE
;
A
#
# COMPACT_ATOMS: atom_id res chain seq x y z
N MET A 1 -17.94 -25.55 21.20
CA MET A 1 -17.19 -26.64 20.52
C MET A 1 -15.84 -26.06 20.11
N ALA A 2 -14.83 -26.24 20.94
CA ALA A 2 -13.46 -25.84 20.63
C ALA A 2 -12.80 -26.94 19.78
N CYS A 3 -12.06 -26.55 18.76
CA CYS A 3 -11.45 -27.44 17.78
C CYS A 3 -10.26 -28.20 18.40
N LYS A 4 -10.16 -29.51 18.15
CA LYS A 4 -9.16 -30.43 18.72
C LYS A 4 -7.72 -30.19 18.18
N ASP A 5 -7.55 -29.20 17.31
CA ASP A 5 -6.31 -28.91 16.58
C ASP A 5 -5.43 -27.81 17.22
N ASP A 6 -5.89 -27.16 18.32
CA ASP A 6 -5.12 -26.11 18.98
C ASP A 6 -4.23 -26.69 20.09
N VAL A 7 -2.90 -26.55 19.95
CA VAL A 7 -1.91 -27.01 20.94
C VAL A 7 -2.15 -26.38 22.31
N ARG A 8 -2.66 -25.14 22.35
CA ARG A 8 -3.01 -24.47 23.62
C ARG A 8 -4.12 -25.21 24.37
N TRP A 9 -5.07 -25.81 23.66
CA TRP A 9 -6.15 -26.58 24.27
C TRP A 9 -5.62 -27.82 24.99
N TRP A 10 -4.70 -28.57 24.36
CA TRP A 10 -4.09 -29.75 24.97
C TRP A 10 -3.21 -29.43 26.18
N VAL A 11 -2.51 -28.29 26.15
CA VAL A 11 -1.72 -27.80 27.29
C VAL A 11 -2.63 -27.42 28.47
N GLU A 12 -3.76 -26.75 28.20
CA GLU A 12 -4.73 -26.42 29.25
C GLU A 12 -5.43 -27.67 29.80
N GLU A 13 -5.71 -28.67 28.97
CA GLU A 13 -6.38 -29.90 29.37
C GLU A 13 -5.46 -30.79 30.24
N ALA A 14 -4.18 -30.90 29.89
CA ALA A 14 -3.17 -31.59 30.69
C ALA A 14 -2.92 -30.91 32.05
N GLN A 15 -3.07 -29.58 32.14
CA GLN A 15 -2.98 -28.84 33.40
C GLN A 15 -4.19 -29.04 34.31
N LYS A 16 -5.39 -29.22 33.73
CA LYS A 16 -6.63 -29.46 34.50
C LYS A 16 -6.76 -30.89 35.01
N HIS A 17 -6.18 -31.87 34.30
CA HIS A 17 -6.27 -33.29 34.63
C HIS A 17 -4.89 -33.97 34.66
N PRO A 18 -4.10 -33.76 35.73
CA PRO A 18 -2.72 -34.26 35.84
C PRO A 18 -2.61 -35.79 35.80
N GLU A 19 -3.64 -36.52 36.24
CA GLU A 19 -3.75 -37.98 36.17
C GLU A 19 -3.84 -38.53 34.74
N SER A 20 -4.27 -37.69 33.78
CA SER A 20 -4.44 -38.07 32.36
C SER A 20 -3.34 -37.48 31.46
N ALA A 21 -2.42 -36.69 32.02
CA ALA A 21 -1.35 -36.02 31.28
C ALA A 21 -0.44 -37.01 30.54
N ALA A 22 -0.13 -38.17 31.13
CA ALA A 22 0.69 -39.20 30.46
C ALA A 22 0.02 -39.76 29.20
N ALA A 23 -1.29 -40.05 29.26
CA ALA A 23 -2.06 -40.54 28.12
C ALA A 23 -2.21 -39.47 27.02
N ILE A 24 -2.39 -38.20 27.40
CA ILE A 24 -2.44 -37.07 26.45
C ILE A 24 -1.09 -36.91 25.73
N VAL A 25 0.03 -37.05 26.44
CA VAL A 25 1.37 -36.96 25.86
C VAL A 25 1.63 -38.12 24.89
N GLU A 26 1.17 -39.33 25.22
CA GLU A 26 1.26 -40.49 24.31
C GLU A 26 0.42 -40.27 23.03
N GLU A 27 -0.83 -39.82 23.15
CA GLU A 27 -1.70 -39.54 21.99
C GLU A 27 -1.12 -38.42 21.09
N LEU A 28 -0.53 -37.38 21.69
CA LEU A 28 0.16 -36.31 20.95
C LEU A 28 1.43 -36.80 20.28
N ALA A 29 2.20 -37.68 20.92
CA ALA A 29 3.41 -38.25 20.35
C ALA A 29 3.09 -39.16 19.15
N GLU A 30 2.06 -40.01 19.26
CA GLU A 30 1.56 -40.82 18.14
C GLU A 30 1.11 -39.93 16.97
N ARG A 31 0.33 -38.88 17.25
CA ARG A 31 -0.12 -37.94 16.22
C ARG A 31 1.03 -37.22 15.53
N LEU A 32 2.09 -36.88 16.27
CA LEU A 32 3.28 -36.23 15.73
C LEU A 32 4.08 -37.18 14.82
N VAL A 33 4.12 -38.47 15.15
CA VAL A 33 4.73 -39.50 14.30
C VAL A 33 3.93 -39.67 13.00
N GLU A 34 2.60 -39.71 13.07
CA GLU A 34 1.73 -39.77 11.88
C GLU A 34 1.95 -38.56 10.96
N LEU A 35 1.91 -37.33 11.50
CA LEU A 35 2.11 -36.10 10.73
C LEU A 35 3.52 -36.01 10.12
N ASN A 36 4.53 -36.57 10.77
CA ASN A 36 5.88 -36.66 10.20
C ASN A 36 5.93 -37.66 9.04
N ALA A 37 5.25 -38.81 9.15
CA ALA A 37 5.16 -39.79 8.07
C ALA A 37 4.39 -39.22 6.86
N GLU A 38 3.29 -38.49 7.08
CA GLU A 38 2.57 -37.77 6.02
C GLU A 38 3.43 -36.70 5.35
N ASN A 39 4.19 -35.92 6.15
CA ASN A 39 5.14 -34.94 5.59
C ASN A 39 6.25 -35.58 4.76
N GLU A 40 6.75 -36.74 5.16
CA GLU A 40 7.76 -37.48 4.41
C GLU A 40 7.19 -38.02 3.09
N GLN A 41 5.97 -38.55 3.10
CA GLN A 41 5.25 -38.96 1.88
C GLN A 41 5.01 -37.79 0.92
N LEU A 42 4.57 -36.64 1.43
CA LEU A 42 4.37 -35.44 0.60
C LEU A 42 5.69 -34.93 0.00
N ARG A 43 6.80 -35.03 0.75
CA ARG A 43 8.14 -34.69 0.24
C ARG A 43 8.56 -35.64 -0.88
N ASP A 44 8.33 -36.94 -0.71
CA ASP A 44 8.61 -37.93 -1.74
C ASP A 44 7.75 -37.73 -3.00
N GLU A 45 6.48 -37.36 -2.82
CA GLU A 45 5.58 -37.01 -3.92
C GLU A 45 6.04 -35.75 -4.67
N ILE A 46 6.47 -34.71 -3.94
CA ILE A 46 7.08 -33.51 -4.54
C ILE A 46 8.37 -33.86 -5.29
N VAL A 47 9.21 -34.75 -4.77
CA VAL A 47 10.43 -35.20 -5.45
C VAL A 47 10.09 -35.97 -6.73
N ARG A 48 9.07 -36.83 -6.71
CA ARG A 48 8.57 -37.52 -7.91
C ARG A 48 8.02 -36.55 -8.96
N LEU A 49 7.24 -35.55 -8.55
CA LEU A 49 6.71 -34.51 -9.44
C LEU A 49 7.81 -33.58 -10.00
N ARG A 50 8.95 -33.47 -9.31
CA ARG A 50 10.13 -32.70 -9.76
C ARG A 50 11.04 -33.44 -10.75
N GLN A 51 10.89 -34.76 -10.92
CA GLN A 51 11.63 -35.47 -11.95
C GLN A 51 10.95 -35.28 -13.31
N PRO A 52 11.65 -34.77 -14.35
CA PRO A 52 11.05 -34.64 -15.67
C PRO A 52 10.73 -36.03 -16.23
N ALA A 53 9.45 -36.29 -16.50
CA ALA A 53 9.01 -37.51 -17.15
C ALA A 53 9.72 -37.67 -18.51
N PRO A 54 10.14 -38.89 -18.90
CA PRO A 54 10.62 -39.14 -20.25
C PRO A 54 9.45 -38.92 -21.23
N ALA A 55 9.73 -38.15 -22.27
CA ALA A 55 8.79 -37.58 -23.23
C ALA A 55 7.64 -38.52 -23.64
N ALA A 56 6.41 -38.06 -23.41
CA ALA A 56 5.23 -38.50 -24.13
C ALA A 56 4.50 -37.27 -24.66
N ALA A 57 4.53 -37.13 -25.98
CA ALA A 57 3.86 -36.09 -26.74
C ALA A 57 2.33 -36.18 -26.58
N THR A 58 1.68 -35.14 -26.07
CA THR A 58 0.41 -34.54 -26.54
C THR A 58 -0.15 -33.54 -25.50
N ALA A 59 -0.77 -32.45 -25.98
CA ALA A 59 -1.27 -31.27 -25.27
C ALA A 59 -0.14 -30.33 -24.79
N GLY A 60 -0.04 -29.07 -25.19
CA GLY A 60 -0.99 -28.09 -25.70
C GLY A 60 -0.51 -26.76 -25.11
N GLN A 61 -0.41 -25.71 -25.91
CA GLN A 61 0.33 -24.45 -25.65
C GLN A 61 -0.05 -23.66 -24.37
N ASN A 62 -0.97 -24.15 -23.54
CA ASN A 62 -1.38 -23.56 -22.27
C ASN A 62 -0.45 -23.93 -21.09
N GLY A 63 0.26 -25.07 -21.14
CA GLY A 63 1.10 -25.52 -20.01
C GLY A 63 2.43 -24.80 -19.87
N VAL A 64 2.94 -24.16 -20.94
CA VAL A 64 4.24 -23.47 -20.92
C VAL A 64 4.15 -22.19 -20.09
N GLY A 65 3.05 -21.43 -20.21
CA GLY A 65 2.82 -20.24 -19.40
C GLY A 65 2.62 -20.56 -17.91
N GLU A 66 1.89 -21.63 -17.59
CA GLU A 66 1.73 -22.08 -16.20
C GLU A 66 3.04 -22.61 -15.61
N LEU A 67 3.83 -23.36 -16.38
CA LEU A 67 5.14 -23.86 -15.95
C LEU A 67 6.15 -22.73 -15.75
N ASP A 68 6.14 -21.70 -16.59
CA ASP A 68 7.01 -20.53 -16.44
C ASP A 68 6.58 -19.65 -15.26
N ALA A 69 5.27 -19.44 -15.07
CA ALA A 69 4.74 -18.77 -13.88
C ALA A 69 5.07 -19.53 -12.59
N LEU A 70 4.99 -20.88 -12.61
CA LEU A 70 5.34 -21.71 -11.46
C LEU A 70 6.85 -21.68 -11.19
N ARG A 71 7.69 -21.67 -12.23
CA ARG A 71 9.14 -21.52 -12.10
C ARG A 71 9.53 -20.16 -11.55
N GLU A 72 8.89 -19.09 -12.00
CA GLU A 72 9.11 -17.74 -11.49
C GLU A 72 8.67 -17.64 -10.02
N ARG A 73 7.54 -18.25 -9.65
CA ARG A 73 7.06 -18.35 -8.27
C ARG A 73 8.01 -19.16 -7.38
N VAL A 74 8.57 -20.26 -7.87
CA VAL A 74 9.56 -21.06 -7.15
C VAL A 74 10.88 -20.29 -7.00
N ALA A 75 11.35 -19.60 -8.04
CA ALA A 75 12.55 -18.77 -7.97
C ALA A 75 12.38 -17.61 -6.97
N THR A 76 11.18 -17.02 -6.94
CA THR A 76 10.80 -15.98 -5.98
C THR A 76 10.77 -16.53 -4.55
N LEU A 77 10.16 -17.69 -4.32
CA LEU A 77 10.14 -18.34 -3.00
C LEU A 77 11.54 -18.79 -2.55
N GLN A 78 12.38 -19.24 -3.47
CA GLN A 78 13.78 -19.57 -3.20
C GLN A 78 14.60 -18.32 -2.86
N ALA A 79 14.34 -17.18 -3.51
CA ALA A 79 14.95 -15.90 -3.17
C ALA A 79 14.55 -15.44 -1.76
N LEU A 80 13.26 -15.58 -1.39
CA LEU A 80 12.76 -15.30 -0.04
C LEU A 80 13.39 -16.21 1.03
N LEU A 81 13.51 -17.51 0.74
CA LEU A 81 14.12 -18.50 1.64
C LEU A 81 15.64 -18.32 1.79
N SER A 82 16.32 -17.76 0.78
CA SER A 82 17.77 -17.59 0.78
C SER A 82 18.30 -16.45 1.66
N GLY A 83 17.43 -15.70 2.36
CA GLY A 83 17.86 -14.68 3.32
C GLY A 83 18.64 -13.51 2.72
N LYS A 84 18.61 -13.35 1.39
CA LYS A 84 19.09 -12.16 0.67
C LYS A 84 17.92 -11.30 0.19
N SER A 85 16.87 -11.16 1.01
CA SER A 85 15.94 -10.07 0.81
C SER A 85 16.75 -8.78 0.92
N SER A 86 16.90 -8.05 -0.19
CA SER A 86 17.24 -6.64 -0.08
C SER A 86 16.20 -6.03 0.85
N SER A 87 16.58 -5.56 2.04
CA SER A 87 15.70 -4.76 2.93
C SER A 87 15.23 -3.47 2.25
N GLU A 88 15.86 -3.17 1.13
CA GLU A 88 15.70 -1.98 0.36
C GLU A 88 14.25 -1.78 -0.09
N PRO A 89 13.67 -0.61 0.21
CA PRO A 89 12.35 -0.25 -0.24
C PRO A 89 12.29 -0.11 -1.76
N SER A 90 11.13 -0.40 -2.32
CA SER A 90 10.85 -0.29 -3.75
C SER A 90 9.82 0.81 -4.02
N VAL A 91 10.02 1.53 -5.11
CA VAL A 91 9.04 2.46 -5.69
C VAL A 91 8.14 1.66 -6.62
N VAL A 92 6.85 1.64 -6.33
CA VAL A 92 5.82 0.89 -7.04
C VAL A 92 4.95 1.85 -7.83
N PHE A 93 4.85 1.60 -9.12
CA PHE A 93 3.94 2.28 -10.03
C PHE A 93 2.71 1.42 -10.22
N VAL A 94 1.53 1.96 -9.95
CA VAL A 94 0.27 1.27 -10.17
C VAL A 94 -0.49 1.97 -11.30
N PHE A 95 -0.94 1.17 -12.27
CA PHE A 95 -1.58 1.60 -13.50
C PHE A 95 -3.09 1.30 -13.48
N GLY A 96 -3.81 1.89 -14.42
CA GLY A 96 -5.28 1.92 -14.43
C GLY A 96 -6.00 0.56 -14.35
N GLN A 97 -5.40 -0.53 -14.87
CA GLN A 97 -5.99 -1.88 -14.90
C GLN A 97 -5.42 -2.80 -13.80
N LEU A 98 -5.14 -2.28 -12.61
CA LEU A 98 -4.50 -3.01 -11.49
C LEU A 98 -3.12 -3.60 -11.79
N GLN A 99 -2.53 -3.26 -12.93
CA GLN A 99 -1.15 -3.59 -13.25
C GLN A 99 -0.22 -2.78 -12.36
N ALA A 100 0.87 -3.40 -11.90
CA ALA A 100 1.89 -2.72 -11.13
C ALA A 100 3.28 -3.11 -11.63
N ALA A 101 4.23 -2.20 -11.49
CA ALA A 101 5.65 -2.45 -11.72
C ALA A 101 6.47 -1.74 -10.66
N ARG A 102 7.64 -2.28 -10.31
CA ARG A 102 8.48 -1.70 -9.25
C ARG A 102 9.92 -1.50 -9.66
N ILE A 103 10.58 -0.53 -9.05
CA ILE A 103 12.04 -0.42 -9.05
C ILE A 103 12.54 -0.28 -7.62
N VAL A 104 13.76 -0.71 -7.35
CA VAL A 104 14.36 -0.51 -6.02
C VAL A 104 14.82 0.93 -5.82
N LEU A 105 14.90 1.41 -4.57
CA LEU A 105 15.22 2.80 -4.27
C LEU A 105 16.59 3.25 -4.81
N SER A 106 17.63 2.42 -4.75
CA SER A 106 18.96 2.70 -5.30
C SER A 106 18.93 2.90 -6.81
N GLN A 107 18.08 2.14 -7.52
CA GLN A 107 17.83 2.36 -8.95
C GLN A 107 17.15 3.71 -9.16
N ALA A 108 16.13 4.06 -8.37
CA ALA A 108 15.47 5.38 -8.44
C ALA A 108 16.46 6.54 -8.20
N GLN A 109 17.35 6.40 -7.22
CA GLN A 109 18.41 7.36 -6.91
C GLN A 109 19.43 7.47 -8.07
N ARG A 110 19.80 6.35 -8.70
CA ARG A 110 20.66 6.34 -9.89
C ARG A 110 19.99 7.07 -11.05
N MET A 111 18.73 6.78 -11.34
CA MET A 111 17.97 7.42 -12.41
C MET A 111 17.79 8.92 -12.19
N THR A 112 17.63 9.34 -10.93
CA THR A 112 17.62 10.77 -10.56
C THR A 112 18.90 11.47 -10.99
N ARG A 113 20.07 10.85 -10.81
CA ARG A 113 21.37 11.41 -11.22
C ARG A 113 21.54 11.45 -12.74
N GLU A 114 20.99 10.46 -13.43
CA GLU A 114 21.04 10.37 -14.90
C GLU A 114 20.02 11.27 -15.60
N ALA A 115 19.06 11.85 -14.85
CA ALA A 115 17.94 12.64 -15.37
C ALA A 115 17.13 11.94 -16.48
N ARG A 116 17.16 10.60 -16.50
CA ARG A 116 16.49 9.75 -17.49
C ARG A 116 15.05 9.46 -17.05
N PRO A 117 14.05 9.57 -17.94
CA PRO A 117 12.69 9.17 -17.61
C PRO A 117 12.61 7.67 -17.33
N VAL A 118 11.91 7.31 -16.25
CA VAL A 118 11.59 5.92 -15.87
C VAL A 118 10.35 5.41 -16.59
N LEU A 119 9.38 6.30 -16.85
CA LEU A 119 8.15 5.98 -17.54
C LEU A 119 8.07 6.82 -18.81
N ASN A 120 7.69 6.20 -19.92
CA ASN A 120 7.44 6.92 -21.16
C ASN A 120 6.03 7.53 -21.18
N ARG A 121 5.70 8.30 -22.23
CA ARG A 121 4.40 8.98 -22.35
C ARG A 121 3.20 8.03 -22.26
N SER A 122 3.29 6.85 -22.89
CA SER A 122 2.20 5.86 -22.88
C SER A 122 1.98 5.27 -21.50
N ALA A 123 3.06 4.94 -20.78
CA ALA A 123 2.99 4.45 -19.40
C ALA A 123 2.48 5.55 -18.45
N MET A 124 2.93 6.79 -18.62
CA MET A 124 2.47 7.94 -17.83
C MET A 124 0.96 8.19 -17.97
N ALA A 125 0.39 8.00 -19.16
CA ALA A 125 -1.07 8.15 -19.35
C ALA A 125 -1.90 7.10 -18.59
N ARG A 126 -1.33 5.90 -18.42
CA ARG A 126 -1.96 4.78 -17.70
C ARG A 126 -1.71 4.81 -16.19
N MET A 127 -0.69 5.53 -15.74
CA MET A 127 -0.30 5.60 -14.33
C MET A 127 -1.41 6.25 -13.50
N ARG A 128 -1.63 5.74 -12.28
CA ARG A 128 -2.63 6.25 -11.35
C ARG A 128 -2.07 6.55 -9.96
N CYS A 129 -1.22 5.67 -9.42
CA CYS A 129 -0.70 5.80 -8.06
C CYS A 129 0.78 5.46 -8.00
N LEU A 130 1.53 6.18 -7.18
CA LEU A 130 2.91 5.85 -6.79
C LEU A 130 2.90 5.52 -5.31
N VAL A 131 3.43 4.35 -4.96
CA VAL A 131 3.53 3.89 -3.57
C VAL A 131 4.98 3.50 -3.32
N VAL A 132 5.49 3.80 -2.12
CA VAL A 132 6.75 3.22 -1.68
C VAL A 132 6.44 2.10 -0.71
N ALA A 133 7.04 0.94 -0.95
CA ALA A 133 6.72 -0.29 -0.24
C ALA A 133 7.99 -1.10 0.04
N ARG A 134 8.02 -1.79 1.18
CA ARG A 134 9.06 -2.77 1.51
C ARG A 134 8.67 -4.14 0.98
N PRO A 135 9.64 -5.04 0.69
CA PRO A 135 9.36 -6.34 0.08
C PRO A 135 8.30 -7.21 0.78
N GLN A 136 8.15 -7.04 2.09
CA GLN A 136 7.17 -7.74 2.91
C GLN A 136 5.77 -7.12 2.93
N ASP A 137 5.58 -5.94 2.33
CA ASP A 137 4.31 -5.23 2.37
C ASP A 137 3.28 -5.85 1.42
N ASP A 138 2.01 -5.78 1.82
CA ASP A 138 0.86 -6.02 0.95
C ASP A 138 0.34 -4.68 0.39
N LEU A 139 -0.06 -4.69 -0.88
CA LEU A 139 -0.74 -3.54 -1.50
C LEU A 139 -2.26 -3.68 -1.34
N PHE A 140 -2.87 -2.64 -0.80
CA PHE A 140 -4.33 -2.46 -0.81
C PHE A 140 -4.68 -1.38 -1.81
N LEU A 141 -5.57 -1.72 -2.74
CA LEU A 141 -5.91 -0.93 -3.91
C LEU A 141 -7.40 -0.60 -3.88
N LEU A 142 -7.76 0.64 -4.19
CA LEU A 142 -9.16 1.08 -4.33
C LEU A 142 -9.40 1.68 -5.71
N THR A 143 -10.57 1.39 -6.28
CA THR A 143 -11.00 1.92 -7.57
C THR A 143 -11.97 3.08 -7.45
N SER A 144 -12.25 3.74 -8.57
CA SER A 144 -13.26 4.80 -8.70
C SER A 144 -14.66 4.35 -8.31
N TYR A 145 -14.96 3.05 -8.31
CA TYR A 145 -16.23 2.48 -7.87
C TYR A 145 -16.21 2.06 -6.39
N GLY A 146 -15.13 2.38 -5.68
CA GLY A 146 -14.94 2.01 -4.28
C GLY A 146 -14.67 0.52 -4.09
N ARG A 147 -14.35 -0.24 -5.16
CA ARG A 147 -13.99 -1.66 -5.06
C ARG A 147 -12.58 -1.80 -4.52
N GLY A 148 -12.37 -2.78 -3.65
CA GLY A 148 -11.08 -3.09 -3.05
C GLY A 148 -10.42 -4.28 -3.69
N PHE A 149 -9.09 -4.25 -3.76
CA PHE A 149 -8.26 -5.37 -4.19
C PHE A 149 -7.02 -5.46 -3.30
N LYS A 150 -6.57 -6.68 -3.03
CA LYS A 150 -5.32 -6.96 -2.33
C LYS A 150 -4.34 -7.56 -3.32
N HIS A 151 -3.12 -7.03 -3.35
CA HIS A 151 -2.05 -7.55 -4.20
C HIS A 151 -0.76 -7.68 -3.38
N PRO A 152 -0.22 -8.89 -3.16
CA PRO A 152 1.07 -9.07 -2.52
C PRO A 152 2.16 -8.36 -3.33
N LEU A 153 3.01 -7.56 -2.70
CA LEU A 153 4.07 -6.84 -3.42
C LEU A 153 5.06 -7.81 -4.10
N LEU A 154 5.23 -9.00 -3.51
CA LEU A 154 6.07 -10.06 -4.05
C LEU A 154 5.74 -10.42 -5.50
N HIS A 155 4.45 -10.38 -5.86
CA HIS A 155 3.98 -10.69 -7.21
C HIS A 155 4.09 -9.50 -8.17
N VAL A 156 4.57 -8.33 -7.72
CA VAL A 156 4.76 -7.16 -8.57
C VAL A 156 6.11 -7.28 -9.29
N PRO A 157 6.11 -7.36 -10.63
CA PRO A 157 7.34 -7.53 -11.39
C PRO A 157 8.24 -6.28 -11.35
N PRO A 158 9.56 -6.44 -11.45
CA PRO A 158 10.46 -5.32 -11.64
C PRO A 158 10.18 -4.63 -12.98
N LEU A 159 10.28 -3.30 -13.02
CA LEU A 159 10.13 -2.50 -14.23
C LEU A 159 11.39 -2.67 -15.11
N PRO A 160 11.27 -3.18 -16.35
CA PRO A 160 12.41 -3.25 -17.26
C PRO A 160 12.79 -1.85 -17.73
N VAL A 161 13.85 -1.28 -17.15
CA VAL A 161 14.31 0.09 -17.45
C VAL A 161 15.02 0.18 -18.81
N GLU A 162 15.49 -0.95 -19.36
CA GLU A 162 16.28 -1.01 -20.60
C GLU A 162 15.42 -1.03 -21.87
N GLU A 163 14.22 -1.60 -21.83
CA GLU A 163 13.25 -1.61 -22.93
C GLU A 163 12.14 -0.59 -22.64
N GLY A 164 12.22 0.58 -23.27
CA GLY A 164 11.40 1.76 -22.98
C GLY A 164 9.89 1.65 -23.16
N THR A 165 9.33 0.46 -23.33
CA THR A 165 7.93 0.06 -23.10
C THR A 165 7.80 -1.40 -23.49
N GLY A 166 7.54 -2.29 -22.53
CA GLY A 166 7.01 -3.61 -22.84
C GLY A 166 5.49 -3.58 -22.81
N GLU A 167 4.84 -4.11 -23.85
CA GLU A 167 3.43 -4.49 -23.82
C GLU A 167 3.24 -5.45 -22.64
N TRP A 168 2.44 -5.02 -21.68
CA TRP A 168 2.14 -5.82 -20.50
C TRP A 168 1.22 -6.94 -20.92
N ALA A 169 1.63 -8.19 -20.70
CA ALA A 169 0.72 -9.31 -20.76
C ALA A 169 -0.46 -8.99 -19.82
N GLU A 170 -1.68 -9.07 -20.36
CA GLU A 170 -2.90 -8.99 -19.56
C GLU A 170 -2.83 -10.14 -18.56
N ALA A 171 -2.45 -9.84 -17.32
CA ALA A 171 -2.55 -10.81 -16.24
C ALA A 171 -4.03 -11.18 -16.14
N GLY A 172 -4.30 -12.47 -16.28
CA GLY A 172 -5.64 -13.02 -16.09
C GLY A 172 -6.14 -12.66 -14.70
N GLU A 173 -7.21 -11.87 -14.69
CA GLU A 173 -8.05 -11.50 -13.53
C GLU A 173 -7.42 -10.55 -12.49
N PRO A 174 -8.21 -9.63 -11.89
CA PRO A 174 -9.58 -9.23 -12.25
C PRO A 174 -9.60 -8.09 -13.27
N THR A 175 -10.43 -8.23 -14.31
CA THR A 175 -10.66 -7.17 -15.30
C THR A 175 -11.57 -6.10 -14.72
N LEU A 176 -11.05 -4.88 -14.59
CA LEU A 176 -11.86 -3.71 -14.24
C LEU A 176 -12.83 -3.37 -15.39
N SER A 177 -13.97 -2.78 -15.05
CA SER A 177 -14.85 -2.23 -16.07
C SER A 177 -14.11 -1.14 -16.88
N PRO A 178 -14.41 -0.92 -18.18
CA PRO A 178 -13.68 0.06 -19.01
C PRO A 178 -13.69 1.50 -18.46
N ASP A 179 -14.68 1.83 -17.65
CA ASP A 179 -14.92 3.10 -16.97
C ASP A 179 -14.44 3.11 -15.50
N GLU A 180 -13.98 1.97 -14.99
CA GLU A 180 -13.43 1.80 -13.66
C GLU A 180 -11.90 1.89 -13.70
N GLY A 181 -11.33 2.75 -12.86
CA GLY A 181 -9.88 2.89 -12.75
C GLY A 181 -9.43 2.92 -11.29
N LEU A 182 -8.19 2.53 -11.06
CA LEU A 182 -7.56 2.71 -9.75
C LEU A 182 -7.47 4.19 -9.37
N THR A 183 -7.79 4.51 -8.12
CA THR A 183 -7.75 5.88 -7.58
C THR A 183 -6.95 6.02 -6.29
N ALA A 184 -6.78 4.97 -5.50
CA ALA A 184 -5.96 4.99 -4.30
C ALA A 184 -5.20 3.67 -4.11
N ALA A 185 -4.02 3.75 -3.49
CA ALA A 185 -3.20 2.60 -3.16
C ALA A 185 -2.42 2.88 -1.87
N VAL A 186 -2.26 1.86 -1.03
CA VAL A 186 -1.41 1.89 0.16
C VAL A 186 -0.63 0.59 0.28
N ALA A 187 0.61 0.67 0.75
CA ALA A 187 1.43 -0.47 1.12
C ALA A 187 1.48 -0.58 2.65
N VAL A 188 1.20 -1.77 3.20
CA VAL A 188 1.30 -2.03 4.64
C VAL A 188 1.95 -3.38 4.88
N ALA A 189 2.87 -3.45 5.85
CA ALA A 189 3.43 -4.71 6.32
C ALA A 189 2.38 -5.54 7.06
N GLU A 190 1.66 -4.89 7.97
CA GLU A 190 0.60 -5.50 8.77
C GLU A 190 -0.66 -4.63 8.67
N PRO A 191 -1.80 -5.18 8.23
CA PRO A 191 -3.03 -4.42 8.16
C PRO A 191 -3.52 -4.03 9.58
N PRO A 192 -3.94 -2.77 9.78
CA PRO A 192 -4.50 -2.28 11.04
C PRO A 192 -5.84 -2.99 11.34
N ARG A 193 -6.31 -2.90 12.59
CA ARG A 193 -7.63 -3.41 13.02
C ARG A 193 -8.77 -2.62 12.39
N PHE A 194 -8.57 -1.34 12.14
CA PHE A 194 -9.50 -0.48 11.43
C PHE A 194 -8.80 0.14 10.22
N TRP A 195 -9.53 0.24 9.12
CA TRP A 195 -9.15 1.05 7.98
C TRP A 195 -10.02 2.29 7.94
N THR A 196 -9.40 3.45 7.70
CA THR A 196 -10.14 4.66 7.37
C THR A 196 -9.99 4.96 5.89
N VAL A 197 -11.10 4.99 5.16
CA VAL A 197 -11.15 5.35 3.74
C VAL A 197 -11.66 6.78 3.61
N VAL A 198 -10.97 7.57 2.78
CA VAL A 198 -11.27 8.98 2.53
C VAL A 198 -11.51 9.18 1.03
N THR A 199 -12.54 9.92 0.69
CA THR A 199 -12.93 10.23 -0.68
C THR A 199 -12.56 11.65 -1.09
N ARG A 200 -12.60 11.90 -2.40
CA ARG A 200 -12.28 13.18 -3.02
C ARG A 200 -13.19 14.32 -2.57
N ARG A 201 -14.47 14.06 -2.31
CA ARG A 201 -15.43 15.03 -1.77
C ARG A 201 -15.40 15.11 -0.25
N GLY A 202 -14.40 14.51 0.40
CA GLY A 202 -14.20 14.58 1.85
C GLY A 202 -15.12 13.67 2.64
N TYR A 203 -15.73 12.66 2.03
CA TYR A 203 -16.43 11.62 2.79
C TYR A 203 -15.40 10.68 3.43
N VAL A 204 -15.60 10.36 4.71
CA VAL A 204 -14.73 9.47 5.47
C VAL A 204 -15.53 8.34 6.09
N ARG A 205 -14.97 7.13 6.07
CA ARG A 205 -15.58 5.97 6.69
C ARG A 205 -14.52 5.09 7.35
N SER A 206 -14.76 4.73 8.61
CA SER A 206 -13.97 3.73 9.32
C SER A 206 -14.62 2.35 9.17
N LEU A 207 -13.80 1.34 8.88
CA LEU A 207 -14.21 -0.03 8.57
C LEU A 207 -13.32 -1.01 9.34
N LEU A 208 -13.90 -2.13 9.79
CA LEU A 208 -13.11 -3.19 10.40
C LEU A 208 -12.21 -3.86 9.34
N ARG A 209 -11.01 -4.26 9.76
CA ARG A 209 -10.05 -5.00 8.93
C ARG A 209 -10.69 -6.16 8.16
N ILE A 210 -11.40 -7.02 8.89
CA ILE A 210 -12.02 -8.22 8.34
C ILE A 210 -13.08 -7.90 7.28
N GLU A 211 -13.80 -6.78 7.44
CA GLU A 211 -14.78 -6.33 6.44
C GLU A 211 -14.08 -5.91 5.14
N VAL A 212 -12.99 -5.14 5.26
CA VAL A 212 -12.19 -4.70 4.11
C VAL A 212 -11.56 -5.90 3.41
N GLU A 213 -10.95 -6.82 4.14
CA GLU A 213 -10.32 -8.03 3.58
C GLU A 213 -11.32 -8.89 2.82
N ILE A 214 -12.47 -9.22 3.42
CA ILE A 214 -13.53 -10.01 2.76
C ILE A 214 -14.03 -9.33 1.49
N LYS A 215 -14.17 -8.00 1.50
CA LYS A 215 -14.59 -7.24 0.32
C LYS A 215 -13.50 -7.21 -0.74
N CYS A 216 -12.24 -7.06 -0.37
CA CYS A 216 -11.11 -7.09 -1.30
C CYS A 216 -10.99 -8.46 -1.99
N ASP A 217 -11.13 -9.55 -1.25
CA ASP A 217 -11.05 -10.91 -1.79
C ASP A 217 -12.17 -11.20 -2.80
N LYS A 218 -13.34 -10.61 -2.58
CA LYS A 218 -14.49 -10.70 -3.49
C LYS A 218 -14.47 -9.65 -4.60
N GLY A 219 -13.48 -8.76 -4.61
CA GLY A 219 -13.48 -7.58 -5.47
C GLY A 219 -14.76 -6.76 -5.33
N ALA A 220 -15.31 -6.64 -4.12
CA ALA A 220 -16.55 -5.96 -3.80
C ALA A 220 -16.30 -4.50 -3.36
N GLN A 221 -17.38 -3.72 -3.28
CA GLN A 221 -17.33 -2.31 -2.90
C GLN A 221 -17.02 -2.14 -1.40
N VAL A 222 -15.83 -1.62 -1.10
CA VAL A 222 -15.32 -1.28 0.23
C VAL A 222 -16.04 -0.05 0.79
N ILE A 223 -16.19 0.99 -0.03
CA ILE A 223 -16.83 2.26 0.35
C ILE A 223 -17.89 2.68 -0.67
N GLU A 224 -19.00 3.19 -0.16
CA GLU A 224 -20.02 3.89 -0.94
C GLU A 224 -20.13 5.32 -0.40
N SER A 225 -19.94 6.31 -1.28
CA SER A 225 -20.08 7.71 -0.93
C SER A 225 -21.50 8.19 -1.20
N PRO A 226 -22.11 8.99 -0.30
CA PRO A 226 -23.39 9.63 -0.56
C PRO A 226 -23.27 10.74 -1.63
N PHE A 227 -22.06 11.19 -1.96
CA PHE A 227 -21.84 12.23 -2.96
C PHE A 227 -21.73 11.64 -4.37
N ARG A 228 -22.33 12.32 -5.35
CA ARG A 228 -22.29 11.89 -6.75
C ARG A 228 -20.86 11.95 -7.30
N ARG A 229 -20.44 10.88 -8.01
CA ARG A 229 -19.12 10.78 -8.69
C ARG A 229 -17.94 11.02 -7.75
N ASP A 230 -18.12 10.64 -6.50
CA ASP A 230 -17.08 10.71 -5.49
C ASP A 230 -16.28 9.40 -5.46
N VAL A 231 -14.97 9.53 -5.35
CA VAL A 231 -14.02 8.42 -5.51
C VAL A 231 -13.09 8.36 -4.30
N PRO A 232 -12.65 7.19 -3.86
CA PRO A 232 -11.65 7.08 -2.81
C PRO A 232 -10.32 7.66 -3.28
N VAL A 233 -9.68 8.45 -2.42
CA VAL A 233 -8.36 9.07 -2.66
C VAL A 233 -7.31 8.56 -1.68
N ALA A 234 -7.72 8.05 -0.53
CA ALA A 234 -6.82 7.45 0.45
C ALA A 234 -7.50 6.32 1.22
N ILE A 235 -6.70 5.32 1.59
CA ILE A 235 -7.02 4.31 2.60
C ILE A 235 -5.84 4.28 3.58
N VAL A 236 -6.13 4.47 4.85
CA VAL A 236 -5.11 4.71 5.88
C VAL A 236 -5.40 3.94 7.16
N ASP A 237 -4.39 3.89 8.02
CA ASP A 237 -4.51 3.32 9.35
C ASP A 237 -5.64 3.98 10.16
N GLY A 238 -6.63 3.15 10.51
CA GLY A 238 -7.81 3.49 11.28
C GLY A 238 -7.63 3.37 12.81
N ASP A 239 -6.50 2.81 13.28
CA ASP A 239 -6.16 2.67 14.70
C ASP A 239 -5.47 3.91 15.27
N ALA A 240 -5.02 4.83 14.42
CA ALA A 240 -4.35 6.06 14.84
C ALA A 240 -5.31 7.01 15.58
N ASP A 241 -4.76 7.88 16.44
CA ASP A 241 -5.56 8.77 17.28
C ASP A 241 -6.37 9.76 16.44
N ASP A 242 -5.68 10.54 15.61
CA ASP A 242 -6.25 11.60 14.81
C ASP A 242 -6.05 11.31 13.31
N LEU A 243 -6.94 11.90 12.50
CA LEU A 243 -6.79 11.96 11.06
C LEU A 243 -6.61 13.41 10.64
N LEU A 244 -5.58 13.66 9.82
CA LEU A 244 -5.44 14.89 9.08
C LEU A 244 -5.92 14.67 7.65
N VAL A 245 -6.95 15.40 7.22
CA VAL A 245 -7.42 15.42 5.83
C VAL A 245 -6.98 16.72 5.18
N LEU A 246 -6.45 16.64 3.96
CA LEU A 246 -5.85 17.75 3.23
C LEU A 246 -6.41 17.87 1.82
N THR A 247 -6.65 19.11 1.44
CA THR A 247 -7.17 19.50 0.13
C THR A 247 -6.06 19.94 -0.81
N ARG A 248 -6.38 19.96 -2.09
CA ARG A 248 -5.51 20.49 -3.14
C ARG A 248 -5.15 21.95 -2.91
N TRP A 249 -6.08 22.77 -2.39
CA TRP A 249 -5.85 24.19 -2.08
C TRP A 249 -5.21 24.44 -0.72
N GLY A 250 -4.65 23.41 -0.08
CA GLY A 250 -3.91 23.53 1.16
C GLY A 250 -4.75 23.81 2.39
N GLN A 251 -6.08 23.70 2.30
CA GLN A 251 -6.94 23.56 3.48
C GLN A 251 -6.76 22.18 4.09
N GLY A 252 -6.79 22.09 5.41
CA GLY A 252 -6.84 20.82 6.11
C GLY A 252 -7.67 20.86 7.38
N ILE A 253 -8.09 19.69 7.81
CA ILE A 253 -8.80 19.48 9.06
C ILE A 253 -8.19 18.30 9.79
N ARG A 254 -8.01 18.45 11.11
CA ARG A 254 -7.55 17.39 12.01
C ARG A 254 -8.68 17.05 12.98
N PHE A 255 -8.99 15.78 13.17
CA PHE A 255 -9.98 15.35 14.16
C PHE A 255 -9.69 13.90 14.63
N PRO A 256 -10.20 13.49 15.80
CA PRO A 256 -10.01 12.11 16.29
C PRO A 256 -10.76 11.09 15.44
N GLN A 257 -10.09 10.03 14.99
CA GLN A 257 -10.70 9.03 14.12
C GLN A 257 -11.90 8.32 14.75
N ARG A 258 -11.86 8.11 16.07
CA ARG A 258 -12.97 7.53 16.85
C ARG A 258 -14.29 8.32 16.79
N THR A 259 -14.26 9.55 16.28
CA THR A 259 -15.44 10.42 16.14
C THR A 259 -16.09 10.33 14.75
N ILE A 260 -15.53 9.51 13.84
CA ILE A 260 -16.17 9.13 12.58
C ILE A 260 -17.37 8.25 12.89
N GLU A 261 -18.54 8.62 12.40
CA GLU A 261 -19.78 7.87 12.62
C GLU A 261 -19.77 6.57 11.80
N GLY A 262 -20.45 5.52 12.29
CA GLY A 262 -20.49 4.21 11.64
C GLY A 262 -20.94 4.23 10.16
N PRO A 263 -21.99 4.99 9.78
CA PRO A 263 -22.34 5.18 8.37
C PRO A 263 -21.24 5.87 7.56
N GLY A 264 -20.45 6.73 8.20
CA GLY A 264 -19.45 7.63 7.63
C GLY A 264 -19.76 9.08 8.00
N SER A 265 -18.84 9.99 7.68
CA SER A 265 -18.97 11.41 8.01
C SER A 265 -18.38 12.27 6.89
N THR A 266 -18.77 13.54 6.82
CA THR A 266 -18.06 14.51 5.97
C THR A 266 -16.92 15.10 6.80
N ALA A 267 -15.68 14.89 6.37
CA ALA A 267 -14.48 15.39 7.04
C ALA A 267 -14.43 16.90 7.05
N LEU A 268 -14.68 17.54 5.91
CA LEU A 268 -14.68 18.99 5.78
C LEU A 268 -15.67 19.46 4.70
N GLU A 269 -16.15 20.67 4.86
CA GLU A 269 -16.89 21.41 3.85
C GLU A 269 -15.91 21.92 2.80
N LEU A 270 -16.00 21.38 1.60
CA LEU A 270 -15.17 21.78 0.48
C LEU A 270 -15.78 22.95 -0.28
N GLU A 271 -14.92 23.86 -0.70
CA GLU A 271 -15.24 24.80 -1.77
C GLU A 271 -15.58 24.04 -3.07
N PRO A 272 -16.42 24.59 -3.98
CA PRO A 272 -16.93 23.86 -5.14
C PRO A 272 -15.87 23.17 -6.00
N ASP A 273 -14.74 23.85 -6.24
CA ASP A 273 -13.63 23.41 -7.10
C ASP A 273 -12.42 22.86 -6.33
N ASP A 274 -12.52 22.77 -5.00
CA ASP A 274 -11.50 22.13 -4.18
C ASP A 274 -11.81 20.64 -3.99
N GLU A 275 -10.76 19.87 -3.73
CA GLU A 275 -10.84 18.42 -3.60
C GLU A 275 -9.86 17.91 -2.56
N VAL A 276 -10.25 16.84 -1.86
CA VAL A 276 -9.33 16.12 -0.97
C VAL A 276 -8.33 15.35 -1.81
N VAL A 277 -7.05 15.52 -1.49
CA VAL A 277 -5.92 14.86 -2.18
C VAL A 277 -5.12 13.96 -1.25
N ALA A 278 -5.21 14.16 0.07
CA ALA A 278 -4.44 13.39 1.02
C ALA A 278 -5.18 13.19 2.35
N ALA A 279 -4.92 12.05 2.97
CA ALA A 279 -5.29 11.76 4.34
C ALA A 279 -4.07 11.15 5.05
N LEU A 280 -3.80 11.61 6.27
CA LEU A 280 -2.64 11.21 7.04
C LEU A 280 -3.09 10.82 8.46
N PRO A 281 -2.96 9.54 8.87
CA PRO A 281 -3.16 9.15 10.25
C PRO A 281 -2.04 9.75 11.11
N LEU A 282 -2.42 10.31 12.25
CA LEU A 282 -1.51 10.97 13.18
C LEU A 282 -1.51 10.25 14.52
N SER A 283 -0.32 9.88 14.97
CA SER A 283 -0.06 9.52 16.36
C SER A 283 0.19 10.80 17.19
N SER A 284 -0.02 10.71 18.50
CA SER A 284 0.34 11.76 19.47
C SER A 284 1.78 12.28 19.25
N ASP A 285 1.95 13.61 19.23
CA ASP A 285 3.23 14.32 19.11
C ASP A 285 4.08 13.95 17.87
N SER A 286 3.47 14.02 16.69
CA SER A 286 4.17 13.85 15.41
C SER A 286 4.46 15.19 14.72
N GLU A 287 5.44 15.19 13.83
CA GLU A 287 5.63 16.23 12.83
C GLU A 287 5.13 15.73 11.47
N VAL A 288 4.55 16.63 10.69
CA VAL A 288 4.01 16.34 9.36
C VAL A 288 4.73 17.13 8.30
N LEU A 289 4.82 16.55 7.12
CA LEU A 289 5.33 17.17 5.91
C LEU A 289 4.23 17.25 4.87
N ILE A 290 3.87 18.46 4.44
CA ILE A 290 2.92 18.70 3.36
C ILE A 290 3.71 19.04 2.10
N VAL A 291 3.44 18.35 1.00
CA VAL A 291 4.21 18.42 -0.25
C VAL A 291 3.33 18.83 -1.42
N THR A 292 3.87 19.65 -2.31
CA THR A 292 3.19 20.21 -3.50
C THR A 292 3.75 19.66 -4.81
N ALA A 293 2.99 19.82 -5.89
CA ALA A 293 3.39 19.44 -7.25
C ALA A 293 4.58 20.28 -7.76
N ALA A 294 4.74 21.51 -7.27
CA ALA A 294 5.89 22.35 -7.56
C ALA A 294 7.20 21.91 -6.85
N GLY A 295 7.17 20.87 -6.00
CA GLY A 295 8.34 20.43 -5.23
C GLY A 295 8.63 21.30 -4.00
N LEU A 296 7.66 22.10 -3.57
CA LEU A 296 7.69 22.78 -2.27
C LEU A 296 7.20 21.82 -1.19
N ALA A 297 7.80 21.90 0.00
CA ALA A 297 7.32 21.20 1.18
C ALA A 297 7.33 22.08 2.42
N ALA A 298 6.34 21.88 3.29
CA ALA A 298 6.20 22.57 4.56
C ALA A 298 6.12 21.55 5.70
N ARG A 299 7.05 21.67 6.67
CA ARG A 299 7.10 20.85 7.88
C ARG A 299 6.40 21.57 9.02
N TYR A 300 5.50 20.89 9.70
CA TYR A 300 4.77 21.42 10.87
C TYR A 300 4.77 20.41 12.01
N ASN A 301 4.91 20.90 13.23
CA ASN A 301 4.51 20.11 14.40
C ASN A 301 2.98 20.00 14.41
N THR A 302 2.45 18.80 14.61
CA THR A 302 0.98 18.58 14.64
C THR A 302 0.29 19.37 15.74
N ALA A 303 0.96 19.70 16.84
CA ALA A 303 0.41 20.57 17.89
C ALA A 303 0.05 21.98 17.40
N HIS A 304 0.64 22.46 16.30
CA HIS A 304 0.25 23.72 15.67
C HIS A 304 -0.99 23.58 14.76
N ILE A 305 -1.42 22.35 14.48
CA ILE A 305 -2.64 22.04 13.73
C ILE A 305 -3.72 21.72 14.75
N GLU A 306 -4.58 22.71 15.00
CA GLU A 306 -5.68 22.57 15.96
C GLU A 306 -6.62 21.42 15.56
N ALA A 307 -6.81 20.48 16.48
CA ALA A 307 -7.74 19.38 16.31
C ALA A 307 -9.18 19.87 16.58
N GLN A 308 -10.10 19.56 15.67
CA GLN A 308 -11.53 19.69 15.87
C GLN A 308 -12.05 18.56 16.75
N THR A 309 -13.17 18.77 17.42
CA THR A 309 -13.79 17.75 18.29
C THR A 309 -14.33 16.55 17.51
N ARG A 310 -14.76 16.76 16.25
CA ARG A 310 -15.34 15.75 15.36
C ARG A 310 -15.17 16.17 13.89
N PRO A 311 -15.44 15.29 12.90
CA PRO A 311 -15.44 15.67 11.49
C PRO A 311 -16.46 16.78 11.20
N GLY A 312 -16.18 17.61 10.20
CA GLY A 312 -17.04 18.70 9.72
C GLY A 312 -16.44 20.10 9.91
N GLY A 313 -16.96 21.07 9.16
CA GLY A 313 -16.48 22.46 9.11
C GLY A 313 -15.53 22.73 7.94
N THR A 314 -15.15 23.99 7.74
CA THR A 314 -14.43 24.47 6.53
C THR A 314 -12.95 24.10 6.47
N GLY A 315 -12.39 23.52 7.54
CA GLY A 315 -10.94 23.36 7.69
C GLY A 315 -10.20 24.69 7.86
N ARG A 316 -8.86 24.63 7.85
CA ARG A 316 -7.97 25.79 7.93
C ARG A 316 -6.82 25.66 6.95
N ALA A 317 -6.32 26.79 6.47
CA ALA A 317 -5.15 26.81 5.59
C ALA A 317 -3.91 26.31 6.35
N LEU A 318 -3.30 25.23 5.85
CA LEU A 318 -2.06 24.65 6.38
C LEU A 318 -0.86 24.98 5.49
N ILE A 319 -1.07 25.22 4.20
CA ILE A 319 -0.03 25.67 3.27
C ILE A 319 -0.63 26.65 2.25
N ARG A 320 0.13 27.67 1.85
CA ARG A 320 -0.27 28.61 0.79
C ARG A 320 0.10 28.05 -0.58
N ALA A 321 -0.69 27.10 -1.05
CA ALA A 321 -0.52 26.40 -2.32
C ALA A 321 -1.89 26.02 -2.93
N PHE A 322 -1.92 25.74 -4.23
CA PHE A 322 -3.13 25.29 -4.96
C PHE A 322 -2.90 23.94 -5.68
N ASP A 323 -1.83 23.27 -5.32
CA ASP A 323 -1.25 22.10 -5.96
C ASP A 323 -0.66 21.14 -4.91
N VAL A 324 -1.28 21.05 -3.73
CA VAL A 324 -0.90 20.03 -2.74
C VAL A 324 -1.07 18.64 -3.37
N LEU A 325 -0.07 17.78 -3.18
CA LEU A 325 -0.06 16.41 -3.68
C LEU A 325 -0.29 15.39 -2.57
N ALA A 326 0.44 15.52 -1.47
CA ALA A 326 0.44 14.51 -0.41
C ALA A 326 0.89 15.11 0.93
N ALA A 327 0.65 14.34 1.99
CA ALA A 327 1.26 14.57 3.28
C ALA A 327 1.82 13.28 3.87
N PHE A 328 2.91 13.40 4.61
CA PHE A 328 3.61 12.28 5.22
C PHE A 328 4.02 12.62 6.65
N PRO A 329 4.25 11.61 7.51
CA PRO A 329 4.99 11.83 8.75
C PRO A 329 6.38 12.35 8.39
N TYR A 330 6.86 13.34 9.14
CA TYR A 330 8.22 13.84 8.98
C TYR A 330 9.20 12.94 9.74
N HIS A 331 10.28 12.56 9.06
CA HIS A 331 11.46 11.98 9.67
C HIS A 331 12.69 12.60 9.02
N ALA A 332 13.75 12.90 9.79
CA ALA A 332 14.93 13.57 9.23
C ALA A 332 15.68 12.74 8.20
N GLN A 333 15.69 11.40 8.39
CA GLN A 333 16.31 10.45 7.46
C GLN A 333 15.40 10.04 6.30
N ALA A 334 14.17 10.58 6.22
CA ALA A 334 13.29 10.23 5.13
C ALA A 334 13.75 10.81 3.78
N GLN A 335 13.33 10.16 2.71
CA GLN A 335 13.48 10.62 1.34
C GLN A 335 12.11 10.72 0.69
N LEU A 336 11.89 11.83 -0.02
CA LEU A 336 10.76 11.99 -0.93
C LEU A 336 11.17 11.50 -2.30
N VAL A 337 10.29 10.71 -2.92
CA VAL A 337 10.44 10.22 -4.29
C VAL A 337 9.34 10.84 -5.13
N TYR A 338 9.69 11.83 -5.93
CA TYR A 338 8.78 12.50 -6.87
C TYR A 338 8.79 11.76 -8.21
N LEU A 339 7.61 11.58 -8.79
CA LEU A 339 7.44 11.26 -10.20
C LEU A 339 6.94 12.50 -10.93
N THR A 340 7.69 12.98 -11.92
CA THR A 340 7.33 14.17 -12.69
C THR A 340 6.41 13.87 -13.87
N TYR A 341 5.79 14.89 -14.43
CA TYR A 341 4.93 14.78 -15.61
C TYR A 341 5.67 14.21 -16.84
N SER A 342 6.96 14.50 -17.02
CA SER A 342 7.78 13.89 -18.07
C SER A 342 8.22 12.45 -17.79
N GLY A 343 7.82 11.89 -16.64
CA GLY A 343 8.11 10.52 -16.24
C GLY A 343 9.49 10.33 -15.62
N LYS A 344 10.11 11.37 -15.08
CA LYS A 344 11.39 11.28 -14.35
C LYS A 344 11.15 11.05 -12.88
N LEU A 345 12.07 10.33 -12.24
CA LEU A 345 12.12 10.25 -10.79
C LEU A 345 13.11 11.26 -10.24
N ILE A 346 12.72 11.87 -9.13
CA ILE A 346 13.56 12.78 -8.37
C ILE A 346 13.48 12.37 -6.90
N VAL A 347 14.60 11.90 -6.36
CA VAL A 347 14.74 11.58 -4.94
C VAL A 347 15.36 12.77 -4.20
N ALA A 348 14.75 13.17 -3.07
CA ALA A 348 15.22 14.30 -2.26
C ALA A 348 15.11 14.01 -0.77
N ALA A 349 16.15 14.37 0.00
CA ALA A 349 16.16 14.20 1.46
C ALA A 349 15.26 15.22 2.17
N THR A 350 14.67 14.83 3.29
CA THR A 350 13.82 15.69 4.11
C THR A 350 14.59 16.46 5.20
N GLU A 351 15.84 16.07 5.50
CA GLU A 351 16.63 16.56 6.65
C GLU A 351 16.70 18.10 6.75
N ASN A 352 16.80 18.79 5.61
CA ASN A 352 17.04 20.23 5.53
C ASN A 352 15.73 21.05 5.45
N ILE A 353 14.58 20.41 5.62
CA ILE A 353 13.29 21.10 5.58
C ILE A 353 13.04 21.76 6.95
N PRO A 354 13.00 23.10 7.03
CA PRO A 354 12.84 23.79 8.29
C PRO A 354 11.41 23.62 8.83
N PRO A 355 11.25 23.54 10.16
CA PRO A 355 9.92 23.56 10.77
C PRO A 355 9.29 24.94 10.68
N TYR A 356 7.99 24.99 10.40
CA TYR A 356 7.19 26.21 10.40
C TYR A 356 6.21 26.21 11.58
N ALA A 357 6.02 27.38 12.19
CA ALA A 357 5.02 27.61 13.23
C ALA A 357 3.76 28.32 12.70
N ARG A 358 3.82 28.86 11.48
CA ARG A 358 2.75 29.65 10.87
C ARG A 358 2.62 29.29 9.41
N LEU A 359 1.46 29.64 8.84
CA LEU A 359 1.13 29.44 7.44
C LEU A 359 2.26 29.91 6.50
N SER A 360 2.80 28.96 5.73
CA SER A 360 3.93 29.18 4.82
C SER A 360 3.60 28.70 3.40
N LYS A 361 4.42 29.08 2.43
CA LYS A 361 4.45 28.45 1.09
C LYS A 361 5.28 27.16 1.08
N GLY A 362 6.02 26.88 2.16
CA GLY A 362 7.02 25.83 2.21
C GLY A 362 8.37 26.28 1.64
N THR A 363 9.34 25.38 1.69
CA THR A 363 10.66 25.55 1.04
C THR A 363 10.77 24.64 -0.17
N GLN A 364 11.58 25.02 -1.15
CA GLN A 364 11.89 24.15 -2.28
C GLN A 364 12.78 23.00 -1.79
N VAL A 365 12.29 21.76 -1.88
CA VAL A 365 13.09 20.58 -1.51
C VAL A 365 14.06 20.22 -2.63
N ARG A 366 13.59 20.32 -3.88
CA ARG A 366 14.39 20.06 -5.08
C ARG A 366 13.81 20.83 -6.27
N SER A 367 14.66 21.33 -7.18
CA SER A 367 14.18 21.87 -8.47
C SER A 367 13.56 20.74 -9.29
N LEU A 368 12.38 20.98 -9.84
CA LEU A 368 11.73 20.10 -10.80
C LEU A 368 11.83 20.64 -12.24
N ASP A 369 12.63 21.68 -12.50
CA ASP A 369 12.92 22.22 -13.84
C ASP A 369 11.69 22.48 -14.72
N ARG A 370 10.61 23.03 -14.12
CA ARG A 370 9.31 23.29 -14.76
C ARG A 370 8.55 22.02 -15.22
N ASP A 371 8.91 20.86 -14.68
CA ASP A 371 8.28 19.57 -14.88
C ASP A 371 7.58 19.13 -13.58
N PRO A 372 6.33 19.57 -13.34
CA PRO A 372 5.66 19.38 -12.06
C PRO A 372 5.53 17.89 -11.70
N ALA A 373 5.54 17.61 -10.40
CA ALA A 373 5.27 16.27 -9.89
C ALA A 373 3.80 15.89 -10.11
N VAL A 374 3.57 14.65 -10.53
CA VAL A 374 2.23 14.06 -10.63
C VAL A 374 1.94 13.12 -9.47
N ALA A 375 2.99 12.60 -8.83
CA ALA A 375 2.89 11.77 -7.64
C ALA A 375 4.15 11.92 -6.79
N VAL A 376 4.02 11.66 -5.50
CA VAL A 376 5.13 11.64 -4.56
C VAL A 376 4.92 10.53 -3.54
N GLY A 377 6.00 9.84 -3.18
CA GLY A 377 6.04 8.89 -2.08
C GLY A 377 7.07 9.31 -1.06
N CYS A 378 6.94 8.82 0.18
CA CYS A 378 7.92 9.05 1.24
C CYS A 378 8.44 7.70 1.73
N VAL A 379 9.74 7.64 1.97
CA VAL A 379 10.41 6.44 2.45
C VAL A 379 11.38 6.81 3.54
N LEU A 380 11.39 6.04 4.63
CA LEU A 380 12.43 6.16 5.64
C LEU A 380 13.74 5.68 5.02
N GLY A 381 14.73 6.57 4.92
CA GLY A 381 16.10 6.16 4.62
C GLY A 381 16.65 5.29 5.74
N GLU A 382 17.51 4.34 5.38
CA GLU A 382 18.22 3.46 6.32
C GLU A 382 19.15 4.24 7.25
#